data_AF-A0A9P0EY03-F1
#
_entry.id   AF-A0A9P0EY03-F1
#
_cell.length_a   1.000
_cell.length_b   1.000
_cell.length_c   1.000
_cell.angle_alpha   90.00
_cell.angle_beta   90.00
_cell.angle_gamma   90.00
#
_symmetry.space_group_name_H-M   'P 1'
#
loop_
_entity.id
_entity.type
_entity.pdbx_description
1 polymer ?
#
loop_
_entity_poly.entity_id
_entity_poly.type
_entity_poly.pdbx_seq_one_letter_code
_entity_poly.pdbx_strand_id
1 'polypeptide(L)'
;MMFLILFLSLRLTYDCSVAAHNILVFLPNPIRSHYVQVEPIFLSLAHRGHNVTVVSPFPPKEEISNLRHISLKADRAEELIPPPNWMEWTLTNRLFNLNFWKIRADLNIPQVLESSVYRDLTRNDNKFDLIFTELFFGFEPLAVLGHIFQAPVVTYASYGYNPDILRYIGAANGVAYLPHFELDYAGPMSLLQRLENALIQFSVMLYNEYWYYRGMTLCLLSIFQGLFRALRICYGIRRCFSSLPTPH
;
A
#
# COMPACT_ATOMS: atom_id res chain seq x y z
N MET A 1 8.57 -18.60 45.49
CA MET A 1 9.34 -18.44 44.24
C MET A 1 8.95 -19.45 43.17
N MET A 2 8.99 -20.76 43.46
CA MET A 2 8.61 -21.82 42.49
C MET A 2 7.16 -21.74 41.98
N PHE A 3 6.20 -21.45 42.86
CA PHE A 3 4.78 -21.24 42.46
C PHE A 3 4.54 -20.00 41.60
N LEU A 4 5.36 -18.96 41.76
CA LEU A 4 5.26 -17.73 40.96
C LEU A 4 5.75 -17.98 39.53
N ILE A 5 6.86 -18.72 39.40
CA ILE A 5 7.42 -19.14 38.10
C ILE A 5 6.43 -20.05 37.37
N LEU A 6 5.81 -21.00 38.09
CA LEU A 6 4.80 -21.89 37.53
C LEU A 6 3.55 -21.14 37.05
N PHE A 7 3.08 -20.14 37.81
CA PHE A 7 1.95 -19.28 37.43
C PHE A 7 2.28 -18.40 36.21
N LEU A 8 3.49 -17.84 36.15
CA LEU A 8 3.98 -17.06 35.01
C LEU A 8 4.13 -17.93 33.75
N SER A 9 4.66 -19.15 33.88
CA SER A 9 4.76 -20.09 32.76
C SER A 9 3.39 -20.56 32.27
N LEU A 10 2.44 -20.81 33.19
CA LEU A 10 1.07 -21.20 32.82
C LEU A 10 0.32 -20.07 32.12
N ARG A 11 0.50 -18.80 32.54
CA ARG A 11 -0.04 -17.64 31.82
C ARG A 11 0.57 -17.48 30.43
N LEU A 12 1.89 -17.62 30.30
CA LEU A 12 2.58 -17.58 29.00
C LEU A 12 2.11 -18.69 28.05
N THR A 13 1.75 -19.87 28.56
CA THR A 13 1.18 -20.96 27.74
C THR A 13 -0.31 -20.78 27.45
N TYR A 14 -1.09 -20.14 28.34
CA TYR A 14 -2.52 -19.85 28.10
C TYR A 14 -2.71 -18.72 27.08
N ASP A 15 -1.84 -17.70 27.09
CA ASP A 15 -1.80 -16.64 26.07
C ASP A 15 -1.21 -17.12 24.73
N CYS A 16 -0.67 -18.34 24.67
CA CYS A 16 -0.29 -19.04 23.44
C CYS A 16 -1.46 -19.86 22.84
N SER A 17 -2.69 -19.57 23.24
CA SER A 17 -3.81 -19.71 22.32
C SER A 17 -3.58 -18.68 21.22
N VAL A 18 -3.16 -19.09 20.02
CA VAL A 18 -3.03 -18.20 18.87
C VAL A 18 -4.40 -17.58 18.63
N ALA A 19 -4.62 -16.38 19.15
CA ALA A 19 -5.86 -15.66 18.93
C ALA A 19 -6.00 -15.49 17.41
N ALA A 20 -7.10 -16.00 16.87
CA ALA A 20 -7.42 -15.85 15.46
C ALA A 20 -7.72 -14.37 15.19
N HIS A 21 -6.71 -13.64 14.70
CA HIS A 21 -6.85 -12.25 14.29
C HIS A 21 -7.73 -12.14 13.03
N ASN A 22 -8.53 -11.08 12.95
CA ASN A 22 -9.31 -10.73 11.76
C ASN A 22 -8.49 -9.79 10.87
N ILE A 23 -8.10 -10.28 9.70
CA ILE A 23 -7.16 -9.60 8.79
C ILE A 23 -7.90 -9.19 7.53
N LEU A 24 -7.84 -7.90 7.19
CA LEU A 24 -8.33 -7.38 5.92
C LEU A 24 -7.18 -7.28 4.92
N VAL A 25 -7.25 -8.07 3.85
CA VAL A 25 -6.36 -7.93 2.69
C VAL A 25 -7.10 -7.12 1.63
N PHE A 26 -6.69 -5.88 1.38
CA PHE A 26 -7.36 -4.95 0.49
C PHE A 26 -6.48 -4.59 -0.71
N LEU A 27 -6.68 -5.30 -1.83
CA LEU A 27 -5.85 -5.28 -3.04
C LEU A 27 -6.73 -5.13 -4.31
N PRO A 28 -7.38 -3.97 -4.53
CA PRO A 28 -8.29 -3.76 -5.66
C PRO A 28 -7.58 -3.57 -7.02
N ASN A 29 -6.24 -3.52 -7.02
CA ASN A 29 -5.42 -3.32 -8.21
C ASN A 29 -5.59 -4.48 -9.21
N PRO A 30 -6.02 -4.22 -10.47
CA PRO A 30 -6.28 -5.26 -11.47
C PRO A 30 -5.01 -5.85 -12.13
N ILE A 31 -3.81 -5.55 -11.62
CA ILE A 31 -2.56 -6.07 -12.20
C ILE A 31 -2.20 -7.40 -11.53
N ARG A 32 -2.31 -8.50 -12.29
CA ARG A 32 -2.13 -9.86 -11.76
C ARG A 32 -0.77 -10.10 -11.10
N SER A 33 0.31 -9.53 -11.64
CA SER A 33 1.65 -9.68 -11.08
C SER A 33 1.80 -9.08 -9.69
N HIS A 34 0.96 -8.12 -9.30
CA HIS A 34 0.98 -7.50 -7.98
C HIS A 34 0.33 -8.44 -6.96
N TYR A 35 -0.83 -9.01 -7.30
CA TYR A 35 -1.56 -9.94 -6.46
C TYR A 35 -0.80 -11.25 -6.18
N VAL A 36 -0.28 -11.89 -7.22
CA VAL A 36 0.35 -13.23 -7.09
C VAL A 36 1.61 -13.22 -6.22
N GLN A 37 2.27 -12.07 -6.07
CA GLN A 37 3.44 -11.92 -5.20
C GLN A 37 3.09 -12.11 -3.71
N VAL A 38 1.89 -11.72 -3.30
CA VAL A 38 1.48 -11.70 -1.89
C VAL A 38 0.40 -12.71 -1.55
N GLU A 39 -0.18 -13.38 -2.54
CA GLU A 39 -1.14 -14.46 -2.33
C GLU A 39 -0.67 -15.55 -1.36
N PRO A 40 0.56 -16.10 -1.48
CA PRO A 40 1.05 -17.09 -0.53
C PRO A 40 1.09 -16.58 0.93
N ILE A 41 1.23 -15.25 1.13
CA ILE A 41 1.31 -14.65 2.47
C ILE A 41 -0.05 -14.76 3.15
N PHE A 42 -1.13 -14.28 2.52
CA PHE A 42 -2.44 -14.30 3.16
C PHE A 42 -3.08 -15.69 3.20
N LEU A 43 -2.75 -16.58 2.25
CA LEU A 43 -3.10 -17.99 2.36
C LEU A 43 -2.42 -18.64 3.59
N SER A 44 -1.14 -18.36 3.80
CA SER A 44 -0.42 -18.86 4.98
C SER A 44 -0.99 -18.32 6.30
N LEU A 45 -1.48 -17.07 6.32
CA LEU A 45 -2.17 -16.52 7.49
C LEU A 45 -3.48 -17.26 7.78
N ALA A 46 -4.27 -17.54 6.74
CA ALA A 46 -5.48 -18.34 6.88
C ALA A 46 -5.17 -19.78 7.37
N HIS A 47 -4.16 -20.45 6.80
CA HIS A 47 -3.72 -21.78 7.25
C HIS A 47 -3.23 -21.82 8.70
N ARG A 48 -2.77 -20.68 9.25
CA ARG A 48 -2.39 -20.53 10.66
C ARG A 48 -3.57 -20.24 11.61
N GLY A 49 -4.80 -20.21 11.08
CA GLY A 49 -6.01 -20.02 11.86
C GLY A 49 -6.50 -18.56 11.96
N HIS A 50 -5.90 -17.61 11.24
CA HIS A 50 -6.41 -16.23 11.19
C HIS A 50 -7.65 -16.12 10.30
N ASN A 51 -8.61 -15.27 10.65
CA ASN A 51 -9.75 -14.98 9.78
C ASN A 51 -9.33 -13.96 8.73
N VAL A 52 -9.29 -14.33 7.45
CA VAL A 52 -8.79 -13.46 6.39
C VAL A 52 -9.94 -13.05 5.48
N THR A 53 -10.17 -11.74 5.32
CA THR A 53 -11.06 -11.20 4.29
C THR A 53 -10.22 -10.61 3.17
N VAL A 54 -10.28 -11.20 1.98
CA VAL A 54 -9.54 -10.76 0.78
C VAL A 54 -10.47 -9.99 -0.14
N VAL A 55 -10.18 -8.71 -0.33
CA VAL A 55 -10.86 -7.81 -1.29
C VAL A 55 -9.94 -7.61 -2.47
N SER A 56 -10.24 -8.23 -3.60
CA SER A 56 -9.37 -8.18 -4.79
C SER A 56 -10.10 -8.62 -6.05
N PRO A 57 -9.57 -8.31 -7.25
CA PRO A 57 -10.19 -8.74 -8.51
C PRO A 57 -9.92 -10.21 -8.83
N PHE A 58 -8.99 -10.85 -8.12
CA PHE A 58 -8.57 -12.22 -8.37
C PHE A 58 -9.06 -13.13 -7.24
N PRO A 59 -9.80 -14.21 -7.55
CA PRO A 59 -10.13 -15.20 -6.53
C PRO A 59 -8.86 -15.89 -6.03
N PRO A 60 -8.77 -16.19 -4.72
CA PRO A 60 -7.68 -16.98 -4.16
C PRO A 60 -7.59 -18.36 -4.84
N LYS A 61 -6.38 -18.89 -5.00
CA LYS A 61 -6.16 -20.23 -5.58
C LYS A 61 -6.71 -21.39 -4.76
N GLU A 62 -6.90 -21.18 -3.46
CA GLU A 62 -7.32 -22.21 -2.52
C GLU A 62 -8.58 -21.76 -1.78
N GLU A 63 -9.54 -22.69 -1.64
CA GLU A 63 -10.68 -22.51 -0.75
C GLU A 63 -10.28 -22.89 0.67
N ILE A 64 -10.30 -21.93 1.59
CA ILE A 64 -9.97 -22.12 3.00
C ILE A 64 -11.16 -21.62 3.82
N SER A 65 -11.64 -22.40 4.79
CA SER A 65 -12.89 -22.11 5.52
C SER A 65 -12.93 -20.76 6.23
N ASN A 66 -11.78 -20.29 6.72
CA ASN A 66 -11.60 -19.01 7.41
C ASN A 66 -11.03 -17.92 6.49
N LEU A 67 -11.11 -18.11 5.17
CA LEU A 67 -10.79 -17.12 4.16
C LEU A 67 -12.05 -16.74 3.38
N ARG A 68 -12.46 -15.48 3.49
CA ARG A 68 -13.57 -14.89 2.73
C ARG A 68 -13.02 -14.06 1.59
N HIS A 69 -13.45 -14.31 0.36
CA HIS A 69 -13.13 -13.47 -0.80
C HIS A 69 -14.30 -12.53 -1.14
N ILE A 70 -13.97 -11.30 -1.51
CA ILE A 70 -14.89 -10.29 -2.02
C ILE A 70 -14.27 -9.70 -3.29
N SER A 71 -14.98 -9.80 -4.42
CA SER A 71 -14.50 -9.25 -5.68
C SER A 71 -14.62 -7.73 -5.71
N LEU A 72 -13.50 -7.05 -5.97
CA LEU A 72 -13.45 -5.61 -6.24
C LEU A 72 -12.31 -5.32 -7.20
N LYS A 73 -12.60 -4.64 -8.31
CA LYS A 73 -11.64 -4.30 -9.36
C LYS A 73 -11.61 -2.79 -9.57
N ALA A 74 -10.41 -2.21 -9.62
CA ALA A 74 -10.17 -0.81 -9.93
C ALA A 74 -9.75 -0.63 -11.41
N ASP A 75 -10.72 -0.61 -12.31
CA ASP A 75 -10.55 -0.69 -13.77
C ASP A 75 -11.17 0.46 -14.58
N ARG A 76 -11.62 1.55 -13.95
CA ARG A 76 -12.02 2.77 -14.69
C ARG A 76 -10.92 3.31 -15.60
N ALA A 77 -9.65 3.01 -15.29
CA ALA A 77 -8.50 3.36 -16.11
C ALA A 77 -8.03 2.23 -17.07
N GLU A 78 -8.78 1.13 -17.20
CA GLU A 78 -8.38 0.00 -18.06
C GLU A 78 -8.39 0.38 -19.53
N GLU A 79 -9.22 1.30 -20.00
CA GLU A 79 -9.21 1.75 -21.40
C GLU A 79 -8.00 2.63 -21.76
N LEU A 80 -7.22 3.09 -20.77
CA LEU A 80 -6.02 3.90 -20.99
C LEU A 80 -4.78 3.05 -21.34
N ILE A 81 -4.93 1.79 -21.78
CA ILE A 81 -3.81 0.85 -22.00
C ILE A 81 -2.77 1.46 -22.95
N PRO A 82 -1.51 1.61 -22.52
CA PRO A 82 -0.38 1.69 -23.43
C PRO A 82 -0.29 0.41 -24.29
N PRO A 83 0.36 0.46 -25.46
CA PRO A 83 0.43 -0.66 -26.39
C PRO A 83 0.96 -1.96 -25.75
N PRO A 84 0.72 -3.14 -26.38
CA PRO A 84 1.03 -4.47 -25.85
C PRO A 84 2.49 -4.69 -25.38
N ASN A 85 3.43 -3.82 -25.75
CA ASN A 85 4.78 -3.80 -25.19
C ASN A 85 4.97 -2.63 -24.21
N TRP A 86 4.48 -2.81 -22.98
CA TRP A 86 4.59 -1.81 -21.91
C TRP A 86 6.03 -1.37 -21.64
N MET A 87 6.97 -2.32 -21.66
CA MET A 87 8.38 -2.06 -21.39
C MET A 87 8.95 -1.10 -22.44
N GLU A 88 8.78 -1.41 -23.72
CA GLU A 88 9.23 -0.55 -24.82
C GLU A 88 8.57 0.83 -24.79
N TRP A 89 7.28 0.88 -24.47
CA TRP A 89 6.56 2.14 -24.35
C TRP A 89 7.08 3.02 -23.19
N THR A 90 7.33 2.43 -22.02
CA THR A 90 7.91 3.14 -20.87
C THR A 90 9.29 3.71 -21.21
N LEU A 91 10.15 2.92 -21.88
CA LEU A 91 11.50 3.33 -22.25
C LEU A 91 11.52 4.45 -23.31
N THR A 92 10.55 4.44 -24.23
CA THR A 92 10.41 5.45 -25.30
C THR A 92 9.69 6.72 -24.85
N ASN A 93 8.88 6.66 -23.79
CA ASN A 93 8.06 7.78 -23.31
C ASN A 93 8.41 8.21 -21.88
N ARG A 94 9.70 8.51 -21.63
CA ARG A 94 10.27 8.82 -20.31
C ARG A 94 9.54 9.93 -19.53
N LEU A 95 8.99 10.95 -20.22
CA LEU A 95 8.27 12.07 -19.59
C LEU A 95 6.76 11.84 -19.44
N PHE A 96 6.19 10.85 -20.11
CA PHE A 96 4.74 10.64 -20.20
C PHE A 96 4.18 9.91 -18.97
N ASN A 97 5.02 9.18 -18.23
CA ASN A 97 4.56 8.30 -17.14
C ASN A 97 3.92 9.03 -15.96
N LEU A 98 4.40 10.20 -15.53
CA LEU A 98 3.88 10.85 -14.32
C LEU A 98 2.40 11.24 -14.44
N ASN A 99 2.02 11.87 -15.56
CA ASN A 99 0.63 12.22 -15.82
C ASN A 99 -0.22 10.97 -16.05
N PHE A 100 0.32 9.96 -16.72
CA PHE A 100 -0.38 8.70 -16.92
C PHE A 100 -0.77 8.03 -15.61
N TRP A 101 0.20 7.86 -14.70
CA TRP A 101 -0.03 7.26 -13.39
C TRP A 101 -1.02 8.09 -12.57
N LYS A 102 -0.90 9.43 -12.60
CA LYS A 102 -1.88 10.31 -11.96
C LYS A 102 -3.29 10.11 -12.50
N ILE A 103 -3.48 10.10 -13.82
CA ILE A 103 -4.81 9.93 -14.44
C ILE A 103 -5.40 8.57 -14.02
N ARG A 104 -4.59 7.50 -14.04
CA ARG A 104 -5.04 6.20 -13.56
C ARG A 104 -5.54 6.27 -12.12
N ALA A 105 -4.77 6.92 -11.25
CA ALA A 105 -5.11 7.07 -9.86
C ALA A 105 -6.39 7.89 -9.65
N ASP A 106 -6.53 9.02 -10.36
CA ASP A 106 -7.72 9.89 -10.30
C ASP A 106 -9.01 9.17 -10.74
N LEU A 107 -8.90 8.16 -11.63
CA LEU A 107 -10.05 7.37 -12.08
C LEU A 107 -10.34 6.19 -11.15
N ASN A 108 -9.29 5.47 -10.76
CA ASN A 108 -9.40 4.22 -10.01
C ASN A 108 -9.71 4.42 -8.51
N ILE A 109 -9.12 5.42 -7.86
CA ILE A 109 -9.35 5.65 -6.43
C ILE A 109 -10.81 5.98 -6.13
N PRO A 110 -11.46 6.94 -6.83
CA PRO A 110 -12.88 7.19 -6.60
C PRO A 110 -13.74 5.96 -6.83
N GLN A 111 -13.45 5.14 -7.86
CA GLN A 111 -14.18 3.89 -8.10
C GLN A 111 -14.15 2.97 -6.89
N VAL A 112 -12.96 2.78 -6.30
CA VAL A 112 -12.77 1.92 -5.13
C VAL A 112 -13.50 2.50 -3.93
N LEU A 113 -13.31 3.79 -3.62
CA LEU A 113 -13.89 4.43 -2.44
C LEU A 113 -15.42 4.58 -2.52
N GLU A 114 -15.98 4.73 -3.72
CA GLU A 114 -17.43 4.82 -3.97
C GLU A 114 -18.11 3.45 -4.06
N SER A 115 -17.34 2.37 -4.21
CA SER A 115 -17.87 1.02 -4.39
C SER A 115 -18.75 0.59 -3.21
N SER A 116 -19.77 -0.24 -3.50
CA SER A 116 -20.58 -0.87 -2.46
C SER A 116 -19.72 -1.69 -1.51
N VAL A 117 -18.73 -2.43 -2.04
CA VAL A 117 -17.78 -3.23 -1.24
C VAL A 117 -17.07 -2.37 -0.20
N TYR A 118 -16.50 -1.23 -0.60
CA TYR A 118 -15.83 -0.32 0.33
C TYR A 118 -16.81 0.24 1.37
N ARG A 119 -18.00 0.66 0.94
CA ARG A 119 -19.04 1.18 1.84
C ARG A 119 -19.53 0.15 2.84
N ASP A 120 -19.74 -1.09 2.41
CA ASP A 120 -20.19 -2.19 3.25
C ASP A 120 -19.10 -2.62 4.23
N LEU A 121 -17.82 -2.59 3.82
CA LEU A 121 -16.71 -2.86 4.72
C LEU A 121 -16.59 -1.79 5.81
N THR A 122 -16.72 -0.52 5.44
CA THR A 122 -16.43 0.61 6.33
C THR A 122 -17.61 1.12 7.16
N ARG A 123 -18.86 0.87 6.76
CA ARG A 123 -20.06 1.31 7.49
C ARG A 123 -20.65 0.26 8.42
N ASN A 124 -20.38 -1.01 8.17
CA ASN A 124 -20.81 -2.08 9.05
C ASN A 124 -19.89 -2.16 10.28
N ASP A 125 -20.33 -2.85 11.32
CA ASP A 125 -19.55 -3.11 12.56
C ASP A 125 -18.39 -4.10 12.35
N ASN A 126 -17.79 -4.13 11.15
CA ASN A 126 -16.62 -4.94 10.85
C ASN A 126 -15.43 -4.45 11.69
N LYS A 127 -14.72 -5.40 12.30
CA LYS A 127 -13.50 -5.13 13.06
C LYS A 127 -12.36 -5.94 12.47
N PHE A 128 -11.25 -5.28 12.25
CA PHE A 128 -10.03 -5.89 11.77
C PHE A 128 -8.91 -5.56 12.75
N ASP A 129 -8.06 -6.54 13.03
CA ASP A 129 -6.89 -6.39 13.88
C ASP A 129 -5.64 -6.02 13.05
N LEU A 130 -5.70 -6.23 11.73
CA LEU A 130 -4.63 -5.93 10.79
C LEU A 130 -5.20 -5.64 9.41
N ILE A 131 -4.61 -4.65 8.74
CA ILE A 131 -4.91 -4.33 7.34
C ILE A 131 -3.66 -4.57 6.51
N PHE A 132 -3.80 -5.34 5.43
CA PHE A 132 -2.76 -5.61 4.46
C PHE A 132 -3.14 -4.96 3.13
N THR A 133 -2.33 -4.04 2.64
CA THR A 133 -2.58 -3.37 1.35
C THR A 133 -1.28 -3.13 0.58
N GLU A 134 -1.39 -2.53 -0.59
CA GLU A 134 -0.27 -2.31 -1.49
C GLU A 134 0.13 -0.83 -1.55
N LEU A 135 1.43 -0.54 -1.45
CA LEU A 135 2.00 0.77 -1.77
C LEU A 135 2.39 0.83 -3.25
N PHE A 136 1.38 0.85 -4.11
CA PHE A 136 1.54 1.12 -5.52
C PHE A 136 0.96 2.48 -5.87
N PHE A 137 1.47 3.11 -6.94
CA PHE A 137 1.00 4.41 -7.37
C PHE A 137 -0.52 4.37 -7.59
N GLY A 138 -1.23 5.27 -6.93
CA GLY A 138 -2.69 5.31 -7.02
C GLY A 138 -3.41 4.45 -6.01
N PHE A 139 -2.72 3.90 -5.01
CA PHE A 139 -3.33 3.12 -3.94
C PHE A 139 -2.85 3.53 -2.54
N GLU A 140 -1.94 4.51 -2.43
CA GLU A 140 -1.51 5.09 -1.16
C GLU A 140 -2.67 5.63 -0.29
N PRO A 141 -3.74 6.23 -0.85
CA PRO A 141 -4.91 6.66 -0.08
C PRO A 141 -5.57 5.55 0.73
N LEU A 142 -5.38 4.27 0.37
CA LEU A 142 -5.93 3.13 1.11
C LEU A 142 -5.33 2.97 2.51
N ALA A 143 -4.20 3.64 2.81
CA ALA A 143 -3.68 3.74 4.18
C ALA A 143 -4.70 4.36 5.15
N VAL A 144 -5.69 5.11 4.65
CA VAL A 144 -6.80 5.63 5.43
C VAL A 144 -7.61 4.55 6.14
N LEU A 145 -7.63 3.33 5.62
CA LEU A 145 -8.32 2.19 6.23
C LEU A 145 -7.80 1.91 7.64
N GLY A 146 -6.53 2.16 7.92
CA GLY A 146 -5.96 2.05 9.28
C GLY A 146 -6.61 2.99 10.27
N HIS A 147 -6.97 4.20 9.83
CA HIS A 147 -7.73 5.12 10.65
C HIS A 147 -9.20 4.74 10.77
N ILE A 148 -9.81 4.19 9.71
CA ILE A 148 -11.23 3.80 9.73
C ILE A 148 -11.44 2.63 10.70
N PHE A 149 -10.61 1.59 10.60
CA PHE A 149 -10.74 0.39 11.44
C PHE A 149 -9.95 0.46 12.74
N GLN A 150 -9.19 1.54 12.99
CA GLN A 150 -8.31 1.69 14.15
C GLN A 150 -7.32 0.52 14.29
N ALA A 151 -6.76 0.08 13.14
CA ALA A 151 -5.91 -1.08 13.03
C ALA A 151 -4.58 -0.73 12.33
N PRO A 152 -3.47 -1.42 12.67
CA PRO A 152 -2.20 -1.24 11.97
C PRO A 152 -2.33 -1.62 10.48
N VAL A 153 -1.65 -0.84 9.63
CA VAL A 153 -1.56 -1.10 8.19
C VAL A 153 -0.18 -1.66 7.88
N VAL A 154 -0.14 -2.89 7.39
CA VAL A 154 1.04 -3.50 6.76
C VAL A 154 0.92 -3.32 5.26
N THR A 155 2.01 -2.87 4.65
CA THR A 155 2.05 -2.63 3.21
C THR A 155 3.23 -3.33 2.57
N TYR A 156 3.14 -3.58 1.28
CA TYR A 156 4.26 -4.07 0.47
C TYR A 156 4.41 -3.22 -0.79
N ALA A 157 5.62 -3.21 -1.33
CA ALA A 157 5.93 -2.66 -2.64
C ALA A 157 6.06 -3.82 -3.63
N SER A 158 5.25 -3.80 -4.70
CA SER A 158 5.26 -4.80 -5.78
C SER A 158 6.37 -4.60 -6.82
N TYR A 159 7.10 -3.51 -6.68
CA TYR A 159 8.22 -3.12 -7.51
C TYR A 159 9.38 -2.69 -6.61
N GLY A 160 10.57 -2.60 -7.20
CA GLY A 160 11.80 -2.38 -6.47
C GLY A 160 11.94 -0.97 -5.92
N TYR A 161 13.08 -0.35 -6.20
CA TYR A 161 13.38 0.99 -5.69
C TYR A 161 12.34 2.03 -6.13
N ASN A 162 11.72 2.70 -5.15
CA ASN A 162 10.93 3.91 -5.35
C ASN A 162 11.34 4.98 -4.32
N PRO A 163 11.67 6.21 -4.75
CA PRO A 163 12.10 7.27 -3.85
C PRO A 163 11.05 7.68 -2.81
N ASP A 164 9.76 7.63 -3.14
CA ASP A 164 8.66 7.96 -2.23
C ASP A 164 8.41 6.86 -1.21
N ILE A 165 8.50 5.58 -1.60
CA ILE A 165 8.39 4.46 -0.65
C ILE A 165 9.51 4.54 0.40
N LEU A 166 10.75 4.82 0.00
CA LEU A 166 11.85 5.00 0.96
C LEU A 166 11.61 6.20 1.88
N ARG A 167 11.06 7.31 1.35
CA ARG A 167 10.66 8.47 2.18
C ARG A 167 9.59 8.11 3.19
N TYR A 168 8.64 7.25 2.82
CA TYR A 168 7.58 6.78 3.73
C TYR A 168 8.17 5.96 4.89
N ILE A 169 9.08 5.03 4.62
CA ILE A 169 9.64 4.21 5.69
C ILE A 169 10.80 4.89 6.43
N GLY A 170 11.11 6.15 6.11
CA GLY A 170 12.23 6.90 6.70
C GLY A 170 13.62 6.38 6.30
N ALA A 171 13.71 5.61 5.22
CA ALA A 171 14.97 5.06 4.73
C ALA A 171 15.79 6.08 3.94
N ALA A 172 17.11 5.91 3.94
CA ALA A 172 18.01 6.73 3.14
C ALA A 172 17.73 6.55 1.65
N ASN A 173 17.64 7.67 0.93
CA ASN A 173 17.31 7.70 -0.48
C ASN A 173 18.54 8.13 -1.31
N GLY A 174 19.02 7.22 -2.15
CA GLY A 174 20.18 7.42 -3.04
C GLY A 174 19.80 7.93 -4.42
N VAL A 175 19.14 9.10 -4.51
CA VAL A 175 18.57 9.65 -5.76
C VAL A 175 19.53 9.73 -6.95
N ALA A 176 20.83 9.87 -6.73
CA ALA A 176 21.83 9.92 -7.80
C ALA A 176 22.38 8.53 -8.18
N TYR A 177 22.26 7.54 -7.30
CA TYR A 177 22.97 6.25 -7.41
C TYR A 177 22.03 5.08 -7.69
N LEU A 178 20.77 5.17 -7.28
CA LEU A 178 19.74 4.19 -7.52
C LEU A 178 18.94 4.63 -8.74
N PRO A 179 18.94 3.87 -9.85
CA PRO A 179 18.26 4.28 -11.07
C PRO A 179 16.75 4.32 -10.86
N HIS A 180 16.10 5.37 -11.35
CA HIS A 180 14.65 5.41 -11.43
C HIS A 180 14.16 4.33 -12.40
N PHE A 181 13.05 3.65 -12.09
CA PHE A 181 12.54 2.52 -12.89
C PHE A 181 12.14 2.91 -14.32
N GLU A 182 11.98 4.20 -14.61
CA GLU A 182 11.68 4.73 -15.95
C GLU A 182 12.93 5.00 -16.79
N LEU A 183 14.12 4.84 -16.20
CA LEU A 183 15.40 5.03 -16.87
C LEU A 183 16.02 3.68 -17.22
N ASP A 184 16.52 3.58 -18.44
CA ASP A 184 17.15 2.36 -18.97
C ASP A 184 18.60 2.16 -18.48
N TYR A 185 18.85 2.53 -17.22
CA TYR A 185 20.20 2.46 -16.67
C TYR A 185 20.42 1.09 -16.03
N ALA A 186 20.88 0.14 -16.84
CA ALA A 186 21.39 -1.13 -16.37
C ALA A 186 22.88 -1.01 -15.98
N GLY A 187 23.16 -0.76 -14.70
CA GLY A 187 24.52 -0.77 -14.13
C GLY A 187 25.07 0.58 -13.68
N PRO A 188 26.40 0.71 -13.51
CA PRO A 188 27.02 1.94 -13.01
C PRO A 188 26.75 3.14 -13.93
N MET A 189 26.08 4.16 -13.38
CA MET A 189 25.84 5.42 -14.09
C MET A 189 27.08 6.31 -14.09
N SER A 190 27.36 6.94 -15.24
CA SER A 190 28.31 8.07 -15.38
C SER A 190 27.82 9.31 -14.64
N LEU A 191 28.69 10.30 -14.43
CA LEU A 191 28.32 11.53 -13.71
C LEU A 191 27.09 12.24 -14.30
N LEU A 192 27.00 12.32 -15.63
CA LEU A 192 25.86 12.96 -16.30
C LEU A 192 24.57 12.14 -16.18
N GLN A 193 24.66 10.81 -16.26
CA GLN A 193 23.51 9.92 -16.03
C GLN A 193 23.02 10.00 -14.58
N ARG A 194 23.92 10.13 -13.61
CA ARG A 194 23.56 10.35 -12.20
C ARG A 194 22.86 11.70 -12.00
N LEU A 195 23.29 12.73 -12.71
CA LEU A 195 22.65 14.04 -12.69
C LEU A 195 21.24 13.98 -13.30
N GLU A 196 21.08 13.36 -14.47
CA GLU A 196 19.78 13.12 -15.11
C GLU A 196 18.84 12.33 -14.19
N ASN A 197 19.33 11.22 -13.63
CA ASN A 197 18.59 10.40 -12.67
C ASN A 197 18.13 11.21 -11.45
N ALA A 198 19.03 11.98 -10.85
CA ALA A 198 18.70 12.83 -9.71
C ALA A 198 17.64 13.88 -10.06
N LEU A 199 17.77 14.56 -11.21
CA LEU A 199 16.81 15.57 -11.67
C LEU A 199 15.41 14.97 -11.90
N ILE A 200 15.33 13.80 -12.52
CA ILE A 200 14.06 13.10 -12.73
C ILE A 200 13.44 12.70 -11.40
N GLN A 201 14.19 12.07 -10.50
CA GLN A 201 13.67 11.66 -9.20
C GLN A 201 13.21 12.83 -8.35
N PHE A 202 13.97 13.93 -8.31
CA PHE A 202 13.52 15.15 -7.64
C PHE A 202 12.25 15.72 -8.28
N SER A 203 12.14 15.69 -9.62
CA SER A 203 10.95 16.17 -10.31
C SER A 203 9.71 15.33 -9.96
N VAL A 204 9.84 14.00 -9.91
CA VAL A 204 8.79 13.06 -9.47
C VAL A 204 8.41 13.33 -8.02
N MET A 205 9.39 13.45 -7.11
CA MET A 205 9.15 13.71 -5.69
C MET A 205 8.44 15.06 -5.47
N LEU A 206 8.82 16.10 -6.21
CA LEU A 206 8.18 17.41 -6.14
C LEU A 206 6.76 17.37 -6.72
N TYR A 207 6.57 16.72 -7.87
CA TYR A 207 5.25 16.49 -8.45
C TYR A 207 4.32 15.76 -7.47
N ASN A 208 4.84 14.73 -6.82
CA ASN A 208 4.07 13.93 -5.88
C ASN A 208 3.67 14.74 -4.65
N GLU A 209 4.63 15.43 -4.02
CA GLU A 209 4.43 16.23 -2.81
C GLU A 209 3.45 17.40 -3.02
N TYR A 210 3.61 18.14 -4.13
CA TYR A 210 2.88 19.40 -4.33
C TYR A 210 1.60 19.25 -5.15
N TRP A 211 1.51 18.24 -6.02
CA TRP A 211 0.39 18.08 -6.95
C TRP A 211 -0.44 16.83 -6.66
N TYR A 212 0.18 15.65 -6.70
CA TYR A 212 -0.53 14.37 -6.60
C TYR A 212 -1.17 14.15 -5.21
N TYR A 213 -0.38 14.18 -4.13
CA TYR A 213 -0.91 13.91 -2.78
C TYR A 213 -1.94 14.95 -2.35
N ARG A 214 -1.79 16.19 -2.81
CA ARG A 214 -2.78 17.24 -2.57
C ARG A 214 -4.11 16.89 -3.22
N GLY A 215 -4.10 16.45 -4.49
CA GLY A 215 -5.30 15.99 -5.19
C GLY A 215 -5.97 14.82 -4.48
N MET A 216 -5.19 13.82 -4.07
CA MET A 216 -5.69 12.65 -3.35
C MET A 216 -6.28 13.00 -1.98
N THR A 217 -5.65 13.92 -1.26
CA THR A 217 -6.16 14.43 0.02
C THR A 217 -7.52 15.10 -0.17
N LEU A 218 -7.70 15.89 -1.23
CA LEU A 218 -8.98 16.53 -1.55
C LEU A 218 -10.06 15.50 -1.92
N CYS A 219 -9.70 14.47 -2.70
CA CYS A 219 -10.59 13.36 -3.01
C CYS A 219 -11.07 12.65 -1.73
N LEU A 220 -10.15 12.30 -0.84
CA LEU A 220 -10.50 11.71 0.47
C LEU A 220 -11.39 12.64 1.30
N LEU A 221 -11.12 13.95 1.33
CA LEU A 221 -11.95 14.92 2.05
C LEU A 221 -13.37 15.02 1.49
N SER A 222 -13.54 14.94 0.17
CA SER A 222 -14.87 14.98 -0.44
C SER A 222 -15.73 13.77 -0.08
N ILE A 223 -15.09 12.62 0.18
CA ILE A 223 -15.76 11.37 0.51
C ILE A 223 -15.96 11.25 2.04
N PHE A 224 -15.02 11.76 2.83
CA PHE A 224 -15.04 11.68 4.29
C PHE A 224 -15.14 13.07 4.93
N GLN A 225 -16.36 13.54 5.14
CA GLN A 225 -16.65 14.73 5.94
C GLN A 225 -16.34 14.43 7.42
N GLY A 226 -15.08 14.64 7.84
CA GLY A 226 -14.63 14.45 9.23
C GLY A 226 -13.21 13.92 9.40
N LEU A 227 -12.57 13.45 8.32
CA LEU A 227 -11.24 12.81 8.40
C LEU A 227 -10.04 13.77 8.47
N PHE A 228 -10.25 15.07 8.77
CA PHE A 228 -9.19 16.09 8.81
C PHE A 228 -7.96 15.70 9.66
N ARG A 229 -8.14 14.88 10.70
CA ARG A 229 -7.03 14.37 11.53
C ARG A 229 -6.28 13.19 10.89
N ALA A 230 -6.97 12.32 10.16
CA ALA A 230 -6.38 11.18 9.47
C ALA A 230 -5.55 11.58 8.24
N LEU A 231 -5.90 12.70 7.60
CA LEU A 231 -5.21 13.18 6.39
C LEU A 231 -3.81 13.75 6.68
N ARG A 232 -3.53 14.09 7.95
CA ARG A 232 -2.15 14.29 8.41
C ARG A 232 -1.30 13.03 8.31
N ILE A 233 -1.86 11.83 8.16
CA ILE A 233 -1.10 10.58 7.99
C ILE A 233 -0.57 10.47 6.56
N CYS A 234 -1.36 10.84 5.53
CA CYS A 234 -0.88 10.86 4.14
C CYS A 234 0.26 11.87 3.92
N TYR A 235 0.19 13.04 4.58
CA TYR A 235 1.30 14.01 4.61
C TYR A 235 2.38 13.70 5.66
N GLY A 236 2.05 12.88 6.66
CA GLY A 236 2.79 12.75 7.91
C GLY A 236 3.26 11.35 8.20
N ILE A 237 3.50 10.55 7.16
CA ILE A 237 4.44 9.44 7.28
C ILE A 237 5.82 9.96 7.78
N ARG A 238 6.14 11.24 7.58
CA ARG A 238 7.27 11.93 8.23
C ARG A 238 7.16 12.14 9.75
N ARG A 239 5.97 12.08 10.37
CA ARG A 239 5.77 12.41 11.81
C ARG A 239 5.53 11.21 12.71
N CYS A 240 5.10 10.05 12.19
CA CYS A 240 4.90 8.86 13.02
C CYS A 240 6.20 8.28 13.60
N PHE A 241 7.37 8.60 13.02
CA PHE A 241 8.67 8.15 13.54
C PHE A 241 9.43 9.20 14.36
N SER A 242 8.97 10.46 14.42
CA SER A 242 9.57 11.49 15.28
C SER A 242 9.01 11.52 16.71
N SER A 243 8.07 10.64 17.04
CA SER A 243 7.48 10.52 18.38
C SER A 243 7.80 9.20 19.07
N LEU A 244 9.00 8.65 18.83
CA LEU A 244 9.58 7.72 19.80
C LEU A 244 9.93 8.54 21.05
N PRO A 245 9.41 8.19 22.24
CA PRO A 245 9.85 8.83 23.47
C PRO A 245 11.36 8.55 23.63
N THR A 246 12.16 9.61 23.70
CA THR A 246 13.53 9.50 24.18
C THR A 246 13.49 8.94 25.60
N PRO A 247 14.32 7.94 25.92
CA PRO A 247 14.36 7.40 27.27
C PRO A 247 14.93 8.47 28.21
N HIS A 248 14.09 8.92 29.14
CA HIS A 248 14.49 9.55 30.40
C HIS A 248 13.86 8.74 31.52
#